data_AF-A0AAU0UIP3-F1
#
_entry.id   AF-A0AAU0UIP3-F1
#
_cell.length_a   1.000
_cell.length_b   1.000
_cell.length_c   1.000
_cell.angle_alpha   90.00
_cell.angle_beta   90.00
_cell.angle_gamma   90.00
#
_symmetry.space_group_name_H-M   'P 1'
#
loop_
_entity.id
_entity.type
_entity.pdbx_description
1 polymer ?
#
loop_
_entity_poly.entity_id
_entity_poly.type
_entity_poly.pdbx_seq_one_letter_code
_entity_poly.pdbx_strand_id
1 'polypeptide(L)'
;MAFDRTVLFMAVLRFISALLIFSAAVLMLKYNSIPQALRLNAFLGLVGPLIMVSVSVLGIADLAGNISWAKIVITISGVILVLYGTAK
;
A
#
# COMPACT_ATOMS: atom_id res chain seq x y z
N MET A 1 -8.45 3.99 28.24
CA MET A 1 -8.75 4.75 27.00
C MET A 1 -9.08 3.72 25.93
N ALA A 2 -10.32 3.68 25.43
CA ALA A 2 -10.67 2.77 24.34
C ALA A 2 -10.27 3.40 23.02
N PHE A 3 -9.62 2.65 22.13
CA PHE A 3 -9.29 3.12 20.80
C PHE A 3 -10.53 3.14 19.92
N ASP A 4 -10.64 4.15 19.06
CA ASP A 4 -11.63 4.14 17.99
C ASP A 4 -11.41 2.92 17.09
N ARG A 5 -12.52 2.24 16.73
CA ARG A 5 -12.46 0.96 16.02
C ARG A 5 -11.90 1.13 14.61
N THR A 6 -12.28 2.21 13.93
CA THR A 6 -11.80 2.51 12.58
C THR A 6 -10.32 2.88 12.61
N VAL A 7 -9.90 3.68 13.59
CA VAL A 7 -8.48 4.00 13.82
C VAL A 7 -7.66 2.74 14.10
N LEU A 8 -8.18 1.79 14.89
CA LEU A 8 -7.51 0.51 15.13
C LEU A 8 -7.28 -0.26 13.83
N PHE A 9 -8.30 -0.37 12.96
CA PHE A 9 -8.15 -1.02 11.66
C PHE A 9 -7.16 -0.29 10.74
N MET A 10 -7.21 1.05 10.70
CA MET A 10 -6.24 1.85 9.95
C MET A 10 -4.80 1.61 10.43
N ALA A 11 -4.59 1.55 11.75
CA ALA A 11 -3.29 1.27 12.34
C ALA A 11 -2.81 -0.14 12.01
N VAL A 12 -3.68 -1.16 12.10
CA VAL A 12 -3.35 -2.54 11.73
C VAL A 12 -2.91 -2.64 10.27
N LEU A 13 -3.62 -2.00 9.33
CA LEU A 13 -3.22 -1.98 7.92
C LEU A 13 -1.86 -1.31 7.71
N ARG A 14 -1.54 -0.26 8.48
CA ARG A 14 -0.22 0.38 8.46
C ARG A 14 0.87 -0.55 8.99
N PHE A 15 0.63 -1.28 10.07
CA PHE A 15 1.59 -2.27 10.59
C PHE A 15 1.84 -3.40 9.60
N ILE A 16 0.79 -3.92 8.94
CA ILE A 16 0.93 -4.92 7.87
C ILE A 16 1.80 -4.39 6.74
N SER A 17 1.57 -3.15 6.28
CA SER A 17 2.37 -2.52 5.23
C SER A 17 3.83 -2.32 5.65
N ALA A 18 4.07 -1.85 6.88
CA ALA A 18 5.42 -1.70 7.42
C ALA A 18 6.17 -3.05 7.48
N LEU A 19 5.48 -4.12 7.87
CA LEU A 19 6.02 -5.48 7.87
C LEU A 19 6.38 -5.96 6.47
N LEU A 20 5.57 -5.64 5.45
CA LEU A 20 5.88 -5.99 4.06
C LEU A 20 7.13 -5.26 3.57
N ILE A 21 7.24 -3.94 3.82
CA ILE A 21 8.42 -3.14 3.47
C ILE A 21 9.67 -3.67 4.18
N PHE A 22 9.55 -3.95 5.48
CA PHE A 22 10.64 -4.48 6.28
C PHE A 22 11.09 -5.86 5.79
N SER A 23 10.14 -6.78 5.57
CA SER A 23 10.43 -8.12 5.04
C SER A 23 11.11 -8.04 3.67
N ALA A 24 10.65 -7.12 2.83
CA ALA A 24 11.26 -6.89 1.54
C ALA A 24 12.71 -6.40 1.69
N ALA A 25 12.97 -5.38 2.52
CA ALA A 25 14.32 -4.92 2.78
C ALA A 25 15.25 -6.05 3.29
N VAL A 26 14.76 -6.89 4.20
CA VAL A 26 15.50 -8.07 4.68
C VAL A 26 15.81 -9.04 3.54
N LEU A 27 14.85 -9.31 2.65
CA LEU A 27 15.08 -10.17 1.48
C LEU A 27 16.06 -9.55 0.48
N MET A 28 16.04 -8.23 0.27
CA MET A 28 17.04 -7.55 -0.58
C MET A 28 18.45 -7.77 -0.04
N LEU A 29 18.65 -7.59 1.27
CA LEU A 29 19.93 -7.82 1.92
C LEU A 29 20.34 -9.29 1.87
N LYS A 30 19.39 -10.21 2.11
CA LYS A 30 19.64 -11.66 2.08
C LYS A 30 20.09 -12.13 0.69
N TYR A 31 19.43 -11.66 -0.36
CA TYR A 31 19.71 -12.09 -1.73
C TYR A 31 20.87 -11.32 -2.37
N ASN A 32 21.15 -10.10 -1.90
CA ASN A 32 22.28 -9.27 -2.29
C ASN A 32 22.47 -9.14 -3.82
N SER A 33 21.37 -8.99 -4.56
CA SER A 33 21.36 -8.92 -6.01
C SER A 33 20.44 -7.81 -6.50
N ILE A 34 20.98 -6.93 -7.36
CA ILE A 34 20.26 -5.80 -7.93
C ILE A 34 18.97 -6.24 -8.65
N PRO A 35 18.98 -7.26 -9.55
CA PRO A 35 17.76 -7.74 -10.20
C PRO A 35 16.66 -8.21 -9.23
N GLN A 36 17.04 -8.86 -8.14
CA GLN A 36 16.08 -9.38 -7.16
C GLN A 36 15.50 -8.24 -6.31
N ALA A 37 16.33 -7.26 -5.95
CA ALA A 37 15.89 -6.04 -5.28
C ALA A 37 14.92 -5.22 -6.15
N LEU A 38 15.18 -5.08 -7.45
CA LEU A 38 14.28 -4.38 -8.38
C LEU A 38 12.92 -5.07 -8.50
N ARG A 39 12.88 -6.41 -8.56
CA ARG A 39 11.60 -7.16 -8.57
C ARG A 39 10.78 -6.92 -7.29
N LEU A 40 11.46 -6.90 -6.15
CA LEU A 40 10.83 -6.67 -4.86
C LEU A 40 10.30 -5.24 -4.72
N ASN A 41 11.06 -4.25 -5.22
CA ASN A 41 10.61 -2.86 -5.30
C ASN A 41 9.41 -2.69 -6.23
N ALA A 42 9.38 -3.36 -7.38
CA ALA A 42 8.23 -3.33 -8.28
C ALA A 42 6.97 -3.88 -7.58
N PHE A 43 7.11 -4.97 -6.81
CA PHE A 43 6.01 -5.50 -5.99
C PHE A 43 5.56 -4.50 -4.91
N LEU A 44 6.49 -3.93 -4.14
CA LEU A 44 6.18 -2.94 -3.11
C LEU A 44 5.54 -1.66 -3.69
N GLY A 45 5.92 -1.28 -4.91
CA GLY A 45 5.35 -0.15 -5.64
C GLY A 45 3.84 -0.28 -5.89
N LEU A 46 3.32 -1.51 -5.95
CA LEU A 46 1.89 -1.78 -6.02
C LEU A 46 1.22 -1.88 -4.64
N VAL A 47 1.92 -2.48 -3.67
CA VAL A 47 1.41 -2.63 -2.29
C VAL A 47 1.17 -1.29 -1.61
N GLY A 48 2.08 -0.32 -1.79
CA GLY A 48 1.99 1.01 -1.17
C GLY A 48 0.66 1.73 -1.49
N PRO A 49 0.33 1.94 -2.77
CA PRO A 49 -0.94 2.53 -3.17
C PRO A 49 -2.17 1.72 -2.69
N LEU A 50 -2.13 0.38 -2.74
CA LEU A 50 -3.25 -0.46 -2.31
C LEU A 50 -3.59 -0.28 -0.83
N ILE A 51 -2.56 -0.28 0.03
CA ILE A 51 -2.73 0.00 1.46
C ILE A 51 -3.24 1.44 1.65
N MET A 52 -2.70 2.41 0.91
CA MET A 52 -3.08 3.82 1.06
C MET A 52 -4.54 4.06 0.68
N VAL A 53 -5.05 3.44 -0.39
CA VAL A 53 -6.49 3.45 -0.72
C VAL A 53 -7.31 2.83 0.40
N SER A 54 -6.92 1.64 0.87
CA SER A 54 -7.67 0.91 1.89
C SER A 54 -7.83 1.70 3.18
N VAL A 55 -6.74 2.30 3.68
CA VAL A 55 -6.76 3.15 4.87
C VAL A 55 -7.58 4.42 4.64
N SER A 56 -7.44 5.05 3.47
CA SER A 56 -8.20 6.26 3.14
C SER A 56 -9.70 5.98 3.00
N VAL A 57 -10.06 4.83 2.44
CA VAL A 57 -11.45 4.38 2.32
C VAL A 57 -12.04 4.13 3.70
N LEU A 58 -11.33 3.45 4.61
CA LEU A 58 -11.79 3.25 5.98
C LEU A 58 -12.03 4.59 6.70
N GLY A 59 -11.06 5.52 6.61
CA GLY A 59 -11.21 6.84 7.24
C GLY A 59 -12.33 7.67 6.63
N ILE A 60 -12.47 7.71 5.31
CA ILE A 60 -13.53 8.47 4.64
C ILE A 60 -14.91 7.83 4.86
N ALA A 61 -15.01 6.50 4.84
CA ALA A 61 -16.28 5.80 5.08
C ALA A 61 -16.81 6.09 6.49
N ASP A 62 -15.92 6.15 7.48
CA ASP A 62 -16.24 6.50 8.86
C ASP A 62 -16.61 7.98 9.02
N LEU A 63 -15.91 8.90 8.34
CA LEU A 63 -16.22 10.34 8.39
C LEU A 63 -17.46 10.76 7.57
N ALA A 64 -17.71 10.14 6.42
CA ALA A 64 -18.56 10.73 5.38
C ALA A 64 -19.72 9.84 4.91
N GLY A 65 -19.76 8.55 5.28
CA GLY A 65 -20.80 7.61 4.81
C GLY A 65 -20.87 7.39 3.28
N ASN A 66 -20.06 8.09 2.47
CA ASN A 66 -20.03 7.98 1.01
C ASN A 66 -18.60 8.10 0.47
N ILE A 67 -18.16 7.06 -0.24
CA ILE A 67 -16.84 7.03 -0.89
C ILE A 67 -16.99 7.64 -2.29
N SER A 68 -16.20 8.68 -2.60
CA SER A 68 -16.14 9.22 -3.95
C SER A 68 -15.37 8.28 -4.88
N TRP A 69 -16.11 7.59 -5.77
CA TRP A 69 -15.59 6.66 -6.79
C TRP A 69 -14.42 7.23 -7.61
N ALA A 70 -14.40 8.54 -7.85
CA ALA A 70 -13.32 9.21 -8.57
C ALA A 70 -11.94 9.01 -7.91
N LYS A 71 -11.87 9.02 -6.57
CA LYS A 71 -10.60 8.84 -5.84
C LYS A 71 -10.07 7.41 -5.98
N ILE A 72 -10.95 6.41 -6.03
CA ILE A 72 -10.58 5.02 -6.25
C ILE A 72 -9.99 4.85 -7.65
N VAL A 73 -10.67 5.37 -8.68
CA VAL A 73 -10.22 5.27 -10.08
C VAL A 73 -8.86 5.93 -10.29
N ILE A 74 -8.67 7.14 -9.76
CA ILE A 74 -7.38 7.85 -9.84
C ILE A 74 -6.26 7.06 -9.18
N THR A 75 -6.52 6.42 -8.03
CA THR A 75 -5.47 5.69 -7.33
C THR A 75 -5.11 4.38 -8.04
N ILE A 76 -6.11 3.66 -8.55
CA ILE A 76 -5.88 2.45 -9.35
C ILE A 76 -5.10 2.78 -10.63
N SER A 77 -5.44 3.88 -11.31
CA SER A 77 -4.72 4.30 -12.52
C SER A 77 -3.27 4.69 -12.23
N GLY A 78 -2.98 5.32 -11.09
CA GLY A 78 -1.60 5.54 -10.63
C GLY A 78 -0.79 4.24 -10.48
N VAL A 79 -1.39 3.18 -9.92
CA VAL A 79 -0.75 1.86 -9.81
C VAL A 79 -0.44 1.26 -11.18
N ILE A 80 -1.41 1.31 -12.09
CA ILE A 80 -1.26 0.78 -13.45
C ILE A 80 -0.14 1.52 -14.20
N LEU A 81 -0.03 2.84 -14.06
CA LEU A 81 1.05 3.63 -14.66
C LEU A 81 2.44 3.24 -14.14
N VAL A 82 2.58 3.01 -12.83
CA VAL A 82 3.85 2.54 -12.22
C VAL A 82 4.23 1.15 -12.73
N LEU A 83 3.25 0.24 -12.80
CA LEU A 83 3.45 -1.10 -13.37
C LEU A 83 3.87 -1.01 -14.84
N TYR A 84 3.23 -0.16 -15.63
CA TYR A 84 3.54 0.02 -17.05
C TYR A 84 4.94 0.63 -17.26
N GLY A 85 5.30 1.66 -16.49
CA GLY A 85 6.62 2.30 -16.58
C GLY A 85 7.79 1.42 -16.11
N THR A 86 7.50 0.36 -15.35
CA THR A 86 8.49 -0.63 -14.89
C THR A 86 8.38 -1.96 -15.65
N ALA A 87 7.36 -2.10 -16.51
CA ALA A 87 7.27 -3.21 -17.44
C ALA A 87 8.34 -3.01 -18.52
N LYS A 88 8.92 -4.13 -18.92
CA LYS A 88 10.15 -4.24 -19.71
C LYS A 88 10.08 -3.53 -21.06
#